data_AF-A0A504Z205-F1
#
_entry.id   AF-A0A504Z205-F1
#
_cell.length_a   1.000
_cell.length_b   1.000
_cell.length_c   1.000
_cell.angle_alpha   90.00
_cell.angle_beta   90.00
_cell.angle_gamma   90.00
#
_symmetry.space_group_name_H-M   'P 1'
#
loop_
_entity.id
_entity.type
_entity.pdbx_description
1 polymer ?
#
loop_
_entity_poly.entity_id
_entity_poly.type
_entity_poly.pdbx_seq_one_letter_code
_entity_poly.pdbx_strand_id
1 'polypeptide(L)'
;MKFRTNSHISSIGNSVPDRNVFIADINNSSKSKTIIMNESDPFDSPVLSRDPIVIQEILNKVEDQYYSMTFDSGKFEIESLAGPSCRELTKMKLRLLLLDRQNKAVSRRVSELVLEKHPMYEAELNGVLSLQSDNWETLALCRRIRRSLKMSDHALVYSRLMVLRNFRRLLRLRRVLRILRQIRVLQQNVQMLDALLTVSLSRLFQPPFFFQIFFVE
;
A
#
# COMPACT_ATOMS: atom_id res chain seq x y z
N MET A 1 -16.22 33.53 19.35
CA MET A 1 -15.02 33.21 18.55
C MET A 1 -15.41 32.25 17.43
N LYS A 2 -15.44 32.74 16.18
CA LYS A 2 -15.78 31.94 14.99
C LYS A 2 -14.49 31.35 14.43
N PHE A 3 -14.38 30.02 14.38
CA PHE A 3 -13.32 29.35 13.61
C PHE A 3 -13.91 28.82 12.29
N ARG A 4 -13.32 29.33 11.21
CA ARG A 4 -13.53 29.02 9.79
C ARG A 4 -13.53 27.51 9.52
N THR A 5 -14.56 27.05 8.80
CA THR A 5 -14.51 25.80 8.02
C THR A 5 -14.00 26.13 6.62
N ASN A 6 -12.72 25.89 6.36
CA ASN A 6 -12.19 25.84 4.99
C ASN A 6 -12.36 24.43 4.45
N SER A 7 -13.39 24.22 3.63
CA SER A 7 -13.56 23.05 2.78
C SER A 7 -12.84 23.28 1.44
N HIS A 8 -11.56 22.93 1.38
CA HIS A 8 -10.84 22.77 0.12
C HIS A 8 -9.74 21.72 0.29
N ILE A 9 -10.10 20.46 0.05
CA ILE A 9 -9.15 19.44 -0.40
C ILE A 9 -9.86 18.63 -1.50
N SER A 10 -9.63 19.11 -2.72
CA SER A 10 -9.44 18.35 -3.96
C SER A 10 -9.99 16.92 -4.02
N SER A 11 -11.08 16.79 -4.78
CA SER A 11 -11.38 15.63 -5.62
C SER A 11 -10.20 15.37 -6.57
N ILE A 12 -9.33 14.44 -6.22
CA ILE A 12 -8.35 13.85 -7.14
C ILE A 12 -8.99 12.58 -7.71
N GLY A 13 -9.02 12.51 -9.03
CA GLY A 13 -9.84 11.62 -9.83
C GLY A 13 -9.65 10.13 -9.54
N ASN A 14 -10.77 9.45 -9.36
CA ASN A 14 -10.88 8.03 -9.63
C ASN A 14 -11.06 7.86 -11.15
N SER A 15 -9.96 7.84 -11.89
CA SER A 15 -9.92 7.20 -13.21
C SER A 15 -9.01 5.99 -13.07
N VAL A 16 -9.61 4.84 -12.79
CA VAL A 16 -8.99 3.54 -13.03
C VAL A 16 -8.80 3.44 -14.55
N PRO A 17 -7.57 3.33 -15.09
CA PRO A 17 -7.44 3.00 -16.50
C PRO A 17 -7.80 1.53 -16.67
N ASP A 18 -8.79 1.28 -17.52
CA ASP A 18 -9.21 -0.06 -17.94
C ASP A 18 -8.01 -0.85 -18.46
N ARG A 19 -7.67 -1.94 -17.76
CA ARG A 19 -6.58 -2.87 -18.09
C ARG A 19 -6.83 -3.71 -19.35
N ASN A 20 -7.91 -3.45 -20.09
CA ASN A 20 -8.40 -4.33 -21.15
C ASN A 20 -8.07 -3.86 -22.58
N VAL A 21 -7.40 -2.72 -22.76
CA VAL A 21 -7.12 -2.18 -24.11
C VAL A 21 -5.73 -2.58 -24.64
N PHE A 22 -4.78 -2.99 -23.78
CA PHE A 22 -3.38 -3.16 -24.20
C PHE A 22 -2.95 -4.59 -24.59
N ILE A 23 -3.83 -5.59 -24.49
CA ILE A 23 -3.48 -7.01 -24.73
C ILE A 23 -4.12 -7.59 -26.01
N ALA A 24 -4.97 -6.84 -26.72
CA ALA A 24 -5.67 -7.36 -27.89
C ALA A 24 -4.86 -7.32 -29.21
N ASP A 25 -3.78 -6.54 -29.30
CA ASP A 25 -3.17 -6.21 -30.59
C ASP A 25 -1.99 -7.11 -31.03
N ILE A 26 -1.57 -8.10 -30.23
CA ILE A 26 -0.40 -8.93 -30.56
C ILE A 26 -0.77 -10.23 -31.30
N ASN A 27 -2.05 -10.65 -31.29
CA ASN A 27 -2.43 -11.99 -31.77
C ASN A 27 -2.98 -12.09 -33.21
N ASN A 28 -2.87 -11.04 -34.04
CA ASN A 28 -3.47 -11.04 -35.39
C ASN A 28 -2.48 -10.86 -36.56
N SER A 29 -1.25 -11.37 -36.43
CA SER A 29 -0.31 -11.48 -37.56
C SER A 29 0.14 -12.93 -37.76
N SER A 30 -0.81 -13.80 -38.05
CA SER A 30 -0.56 -15.14 -38.57
C SER A 30 -1.58 -15.43 -39.68
N LYS A 31 -1.48 -14.66 -40.77
CA LYS A 31 -2.06 -15.03 -42.06
C LYS A 31 -0.94 -15.25 -43.05
N SER A 32 -0.66 -16.53 -43.23
CA SER A 32 0.11 -17.17 -44.28
C SER A 32 0.02 -16.40 -45.61
N LYS A 33 1.15 -15.94 -46.12
CA LYS A 33 1.28 -15.53 -47.52
C LYS A 33 2.23 -16.49 -48.22
N THR A 34 1.63 -17.28 -49.08
CA THR A 34 2.19 -18.34 -49.89
C THR A 34 3.31 -17.83 -50.80
N ILE A 35 4.33 -18.66 -50.87
CA ILE A 35 5.50 -18.65 -51.76
C ILE A 35 5.07 -18.43 -53.22
N ILE A 36 5.67 -17.45 -53.88
CA ILE A 36 5.92 -17.48 -55.32
C ILE A 36 7.42 -17.25 -55.49
N MET A 37 8.12 -18.32 -55.88
CA MET A 37 9.48 -18.25 -56.39
C MET A 37 9.44 -17.69 -57.81
N ASN A 38 10.40 -16.82 -58.14
CA ASN A 38 11.17 -16.78 -59.39
C ASN A 38 11.64 -15.34 -59.66
N GLU A 39 12.92 -15.06 -59.41
CA GLU A 39 13.86 -14.61 -60.44
C GLU A 39 15.28 -14.71 -59.85
N SER A 40 16.16 -15.42 -60.55
CA SER A 40 17.52 -15.74 -60.14
C SER A 40 18.46 -14.58 -60.45
N ASP A 41 18.81 -13.79 -59.43
CA ASP A 41 19.92 -12.84 -59.48
C ASP A 41 21.27 -13.56 -59.22
N PRO A 42 22.38 -13.22 -59.91
CA PRO A 42 23.67 -13.88 -59.74
C PRO A 42 24.41 -13.61 -58.41
N PHE A 43 23.75 -13.05 -57.40
CA PHE A 43 24.34 -12.70 -56.11
C PHE A 43 23.52 -13.30 -54.96
N ASP A 44 23.44 -14.63 -54.95
CA ASP A 44 22.99 -15.34 -53.76
C ASP A 44 23.94 -15.04 -52.60
N SER A 45 23.40 -14.29 -51.65
CA SER A 45 23.93 -14.10 -50.32
C SER A 45 24.32 -15.47 -49.72
N PRO A 46 25.52 -15.65 -49.15
CA PRO A 46 25.97 -16.96 -48.68
C PRO A 46 24.96 -17.54 -47.69
N VAL A 47 24.40 -18.71 -48.02
CA VAL A 47 23.53 -19.47 -47.12
C VAL A 47 24.37 -19.80 -45.88
N LEU A 48 24.00 -19.22 -44.73
CA LEU A 48 24.66 -19.55 -43.48
C LEU A 48 24.40 -21.01 -43.12
N SER A 49 25.47 -21.75 -42.82
CA SER A 49 25.34 -23.08 -42.23
C SER A 49 24.52 -23.00 -40.94
N ARG A 50 23.68 -24.01 -40.72
CA ARG A 50 22.85 -24.12 -39.51
C ARG A 50 23.61 -24.63 -38.30
N ASP A 51 24.87 -25.05 -38.48
CA ASP A 51 25.67 -25.67 -37.43
C ASP A 51 26.12 -24.64 -36.39
N PRO A 52 25.81 -24.84 -35.10
CA PRO A 52 26.12 -23.87 -34.04
C PRO A 52 27.63 -23.67 -33.85
N ILE A 53 28.43 -24.70 -34.12
CA ILE A 53 29.90 -24.65 -34.01
C ILE A 53 30.48 -23.69 -35.06
N VAL A 54 29.96 -23.74 -36.29
CA VAL A 54 30.40 -22.89 -37.40
C VAL A 54 29.98 -21.44 -37.16
N ILE A 55 28.78 -21.21 -36.61
CA ILE A 55 28.30 -19.89 -36.21
C ILE A 55 29.20 -19.29 -35.13
N GLN A 56 29.59 -20.08 -34.13
CA GLN A 56 30.48 -19.65 -33.06
C GLN A 56 31.89 -19.32 -33.58
N GLU A 57 32.41 -20.11 -34.52
CA GLU A 57 33.71 -19.82 -35.15
C GLU A 57 33.69 -18.52 -35.96
N ILE A 58 32.57 -18.22 -36.65
CA ILE A 58 32.39 -16.95 -37.38
C ILE A 58 32.30 -15.78 -36.39
N LEU A 59 31.59 -15.96 -35.27
CA LEU A 59 31.47 -14.96 -34.21
C LEU A 59 32.83 -14.64 -33.56
N ASN A 60 33.63 -15.67 -33.26
CA ASN A 60 34.97 -15.50 -32.68
C ASN A 60 35.95 -14.78 -33.63
N LYS A 61 35.63 -14.71 -34.93
CA LYS A 61 36.43 -14.00 -35.95
C LYS A 61 35.97 -12.55 -36.16
N VAL A 62 34.92 -12.10 -35.47
CA VAL A 62 34.49 -10.69 -35.51
C VAL A 62 35.49 -9.88 -34.69
N GLU A 63 35.96 -8.77 -35.24
CA GLU A 63 36.94 -7.91 -34.56
C GLU A 63 36.29 -7.16 -33.38
N ASP A 64 37.02 -7.03 -32.27
CA ASP A 64 36.46 -6.46 -31.04
C ASP A 64 36.00 -5.00 -31.18
N GLN A 65 36.55 -4.29 -32.16
CA GLN A 65 36.23 -2.88 -32.46
C GLN A 65 34.75 -2.71 -32.86
N TYR A 66 34.13 -3.73 -33.47
CA TYR A 66 32.71 -3.69 -33.83
C TYR A 66 31.77 -3.75 -32.62
N TYR A 67 32.24 -4.14 -31.43
CA TYR A 67 31.43 -4.16 -30.21
C TYR A 67 31.38 -2.82 -29.48
N SER A 68 32.12 -1.80 -29.93
CA SER A 68 32.14 -0.50 -29.28
C SER A 68 30.91 0.35 -29.64
N MET A 69 30.31 0.98 -28.62
CA MET A 69 29.07 1.78 -28.75
C MET A 69 29.22 3.05 -29.60
N THR A 70 30.44 3.56 -29.76
CA THR A 70 30.71 4.80 -30.49
C THR A 70 31.44 4.57 -31.81
N PHE A 71 31.53 3.31 -32.25
CA PHE A 71 32.29 2.94 -33.42
C PHE A 71 31.52 3.15 -34.72
N ASP A 72 32.13 3.86 -35.66
CA ASP A 72 31.61 4.01 -37.02
C ASP A 72 32.23 2.94 -37.93
N SER A 73 31.47 1.86 -38.10
CA SER A 73 31.86 0.72 -38.96
C SER A 73 32.05 1.11 -40.43
N GLY A 74 31.27 2.06 -40.94
CA GLY A 74 31.37 2.50 -42.32
C GLY A 74 32.66 3.27 -42.57
N LYS A 75 32.98 4.21 -41.68
CA LYS A 75 34.22 4.96 -41.74
C LYS A 75 35.45 4.06 -41.59
N PHE A 76 35.43 3.13 -40.64
CA PHE A 76 36.53 2.19 -40.42
C PHE A 76 36.82 1.31 -41.64
N GLU A 77 35.80 0.75 -42.27
CA GLU A 77 35.98 -0.11 -43.44
C GLU A 77 36.47 0.67 -44.67
N ILE A 78 35.98 1.90 -44.85
CA ILE A 78 36.44 2.79 -45.92
C ILE A 78 37.90 3.19 -45.68
N GLU A 79 38.29 3.57 -44.47
CA GLU A 79 39.67 3.96 -44.16
C GLU A 79 40.64 2.78 -44.22
N SER A 80 40.21 1.55 -43.85
CA SER A 80 41.07 0.36 -43.87
C SER A 80 41.24 -0.24 -45.26
N LEU A 81 40.19 -0.26 -46.09
CA LEU A 81 40.21 -0.89 -47.43
C LEU A 81 40.46 0.12 -48.55
N ALA A 82 40.00 1.35 -48.40
CA ALA A 82 39.97 2.38 -49.44
C ALA A 82 40.90 3.57 -49.13
N GLY A 83 42.11 3.30 -48.64
CA GLY A 83 43.19 4.30 -48.53
C GLY A 83 43.39 5.14 -49.83
N PRO A 84 44.27 6.15 -49.84
CA PRO A 84 44.24 7.28 -50.80
C PRO A 84 44.30 6.95 -52.30
N SER A 85 44.53 5.69 -52.70
CA SER A 85 44.37 5.20 -54.05
C SER A 85 43.46 3.97 -54.05
N CYS A 86 42.22 4.13 -54.53
CA CYS A 86 41.25 3.05 -54.70
C CYS A 86 41.85 1.93 -55.55
N ARG A 87 42.19 0.78 -54.97
CA ARG A 87 42.76 -0.34 -55.76
C ARG A 87 42.43 -1.70 -55.15
N GLU A 88 41.20 -2.15 -55.41
CA GLU A 88 40.80 -3.51 -55.86
C GLU A 88 39.32 -3.78 -55.51
N LEU A 89 38.44 -3.66 -56.52
CA LEU A 89 37.01 -3.93 -56.37
C LEU A 89 36.73 -5.38 -55.90
N THR A 90 37.59 -6.33 -56.28
CA THR A 90 37.50 -7.74 -55.90
C THR A 90 37.70 -7.94 -54.40
N LYS A 91 38.71 -7.31 -53.80
CA LYS A 91 38.98 -7.37 -52.36
C LYS A 91 37.85 -6.74 -51.55
N MET A 92 37.31 -5.61 -52.03
CA MET A 92 36.18 -4.94 -51.38
C MET A 92 34.92 -5.82 -51.41
N LYS A 93 34.63 -6.48 -52.55
CA LYS A 93 33.51 -7.43 -52.65
C LYS A 93 33.68 -8.63 -51.71
N LEU A 94 34.88 -9.20 -51.61
CA LEU A 94 35.15 -10.32 -50.69
C LEU A 94 34.97 -9.90 -49.22
N ARG A 95 35.43 -8.71 -48.84
CA ARG A 95 35.24 -8.19 -47.48
C ARG A 95 33.78 -7.91 -47.18
N LEU A 96 33.01 -7.38 -48.13
CA LEU A 96 31.56 -7.21 -48.00
C LEU A 96 30.84 -8.55 -47.75
N LEU A 97 31.18 -9.60 -48.51
CA LEU A 97 30.60 -10.94 -48.33
C LEU A 97 30.97 -11.54 -46.97
N LEU A 98 32.18 -11.28 -46.46
CA LEU A 98 32.59 -11.70 -45.13
C LEU A 98 31.79 -10.99 -44.03
N LEU A 99 31.67 -9.66 -44.12
CA LEU A 99 30.89 -8.84 -43.20
C LEU A 99 29.41 -9.24 -43.18
N ASP A 100 28.82 -9.49 -44.35
CA ASP A 100 27.44 -9.96 -44.46
C ASP A 100 27.25 -11.33 -43.77
N ARG A 101 28.19 -12.26 -43.97
CA ARG A 101 28.18 -13.57 -43.28
C ARG A 101 28.31 -13.41 -41.76
N GLN A 102 29.17 -12.52 -41.28
CA GLN A 102 29.32 -12.22 -39.85
C GLN A 102 28.08 -11.56 -39.26
N ASN A 103 27.53 -10.56 -39.94
CA ASN A 103 26.33 -9.84 -39.49
C ASN A 103 25.13 -10.78 -39.39
N LYS A 104 24.93 -11.66 -40.37
CA LYS A 104 23.88 -12.68 -40.30
C LYS A 104 24.08 -13.65 -39.12
N ALA A 105 25.34 -14.03 -38.83
CA ALA A 105 25.65 -14.91 -37.70
C ALA A 105 25.39 -14.21 -36.36
N VAL A 106 25.78 -12.94 -36.22
CA VAL A 106 25.50 -12.09 -35.05
C VAL A 106 24.00 -11.89 -34.88
N SER A 107 23.29 -11.49 -35.94
CA SER A 107 21.85 -11.24 -35.91
C SER A 107 21.07 -12.48 -35.47
N ARG A 108 21.46 -13.66 -35.96
CA ARG A 108 20.87 -14.93 -35.53
C ARG A 108 21.20 -15.25 -34.09
N ARG A 109 22.45 -15.07 -33.65
CA ARG A 109 22.82 -15.35 -32.26
C ARG A 109 22.11 -14.42 -31.28
N VAL A 110 21.95 -13.15 -31.64
CA VAL A 110 21.21 -12.15 -30.87
C VAL A 110 19.73 -12.53 -30.80
N SER A 111 19.10 -12.92 -31.91
CA SER A 111 17.69 -13.34 -31.88
C SER A 111 17.49 -14.59 -31.02
N GLU A 112 18.37 -15.58 -31.12
CA GLU A 112 18.35 -16.78 -30.26
C GLU A 112 18.50 -16.39 -28.77
N LEU A 113 19.45 -15.51 -28.44
CA LEU A 113 19.67 -15.05 -27.07
C LEU A 113 18.48 -14.26 -26.52
N VAL A 114 17.87 -13.40 -27.34
CA VAL A 114 16.66 -12.64 -26.97
C VAL A 114 15.51 -13.60 -26.68
N LEU A 115 15.30 -14.61 -27.52
CA LEU A 115 14.26 -15.62 -27.30
C LEU A 115 14.55 -16.48 -26.05
N GLU A 116 15.81 -16.82 -25.80
CA GLU A 116 16.23 -17.58 -24.61
C GLU A 116 15.99 -16.78 -23.31
N LYS A 117 16.26 -15.47 -23.32
CA LYS A 117 16.12 -14.62 -22.13
C LYS A 117 14.70 -14.11 -21.90
N HIS A 118 13.86 -14.07 -22.94
CA HIS A 118 12.46 -13.65 -22.84
C HIS A 118 11.67 -14.31 -21.69
N PRO A 119 11.66 -15.65 -21.53
CA PRO A 119 10.89 -16.28 -20.43
C PRO A 119 11.39 -15.88 -19.04
N MET A 120 12.69 -15.60 -18.88
CA MET A 120 13.23 -15.14 -17.60
C MET A 120 12.78 -13.72 -17.28
N TYR A 121 12.78 -12.81 -18.27
CA TYR A 121 12.24 -11.46 -18.09
C TYR A 121 10.75 -11.48 -17.78
N GLU A 122 9.98 -12.34 -18.43
CA GLU A 122 8.56 -12.51 -18.16
C GLU A 122 8.31 -13.03 -16.74
N ALA A 123 9.10 -14.00 -16.27
CA ALA A 123 9.02 -14.51 -14.91
C ALA A 123 9.34 -13.43 -13.86
N GLU A 124 10.40 -12.65 -14.06
CA GLU A 124 10.77 -11.53 -13.19
C GLU A 124 9.68 -10.45 -13.17
N LEU A 125 9.14 -10.10 -14.34
CA LEU A 125 8.05 -9.12 -14.43
C LEU A 125 6.80 -9.60 -13.69
N ASN A 126 6.42 -10.88 -13.86
CA ASN A 126 5.32 -11.49 -13.13
C ASN A 126 5.57 -11.49 -11.61
N GLY A 127 6.82 -11.72 -11.18
CA GLY A 127 7.24 -11.60 -9.78
C GLY A 127 7.11 -10.18 -9.22
N VAL A 128 7.49 -9.16 -10.00
CA VAL A 128 7.31 -7.76 -9.61
C VAL A 128 5.82 -7.40 -9.51
N LEU A 129 4.99 -7.88 -10.45
CA LEU A 129 3.55 -7.63 -10.43
C LEU A 129 2.85 -8.31 -9.24
N SER A 130 3.24 -9.53 -8.87
CA SER A 130 2.70 -10.21 -7.69
C SER A 130 3.09 -9.49 -6.40
N LEU A 131 4.36 -9.13 -6.25
CA LEU A 131 4.83 -8.33 -5.10
C LEU A 131 4.10 -6.98 -5.00
N GLN A 132 3.83 -6.33 -6.13
CA GLN A 132 3.08 -5.10 -6.15
C GLN A 132 1.63 -5.33 -5.64
N SER A 133 0.98 -6.42 -6.06
CA SER A 133 -0.35 -6.79 -5.57
C SER A 133 -0.38 -7.01 -4.05
N ASP A 134 0.57 -7.79 -3.54
CA ASP A 134 0.69 -8.09 -2.11
C ASP A 134 0.96 -6.81 -1.29
N ASN A 135 1.77 -5.89 -1.82
CA ASN A 135 2.03 -4.61 -1.19
C ASN A 135 0.76 -3.76 -1.09
N TRP A 136 -0.06 -3.73 -2.15
CA TRP A 136 -1.34 -3.02 -2.13
C TRP A 136 -2.30 -3.62 -1.12
N GLU A 137 -2.38 -4.94 -1.02
CA GLU A 137 -3.23 -5.64 -0.05
C GLU A 137 -2.79 -5.35 1.39
N THR A 138 -1.50 -5.50 1.67
CA THR A 138 -0.93 -5.23 3.01
C THR A 138 -1.10 -3.76 3.42
N LEU A 139 -0.96 -2.82 2.49
CA LEU A 139 -1.24 -1.41 2.72
C LEU A 139 -2.73 -1.16 3.03
N ALA A 140 -3.63 -1.79 2.27
CA ALA A 140 -5.07 -1.69 2.51
C ALA A 140 -5.46 -2.27 3.88
N LEU A 141 -4.86 -3.40 4.27
CA LEU A 141 -5.04 -4.02 5.57
C LEU A 141 -4.51 -3.11 6.70
N CYS A 142 -3.30 -2.58 6.56
CA CYS A 142 -2.73 -1.62 7.52
C CYS A 142 -3.64 -0.40 7.71
N ARG A 143 -4.17 0.16 6.61
CA ARG A 143 -5.12 1.29 6.67
C ARG A 143 -6.42 0.91 7.36
N ARG A 144 -6.91 -0.32 7.20
CA ARG A 144 -8.11 -0.83 7.86
C ARG A 144 -7.88 -1.00 9.36
N ILE A 145 -6.77 -1.62 9.75
CA ILE A 145 -6.38 -1.83 11.15
C ILE A 145 -6.21 -0.50 11.86
N ARG A 146 -5.48 0.47 11.27
CA ARG A 146 -5.29 1.81 11.87
C ARG A 146 -6.62 2.53 12.09
N ARG A 147 -7.55 2.43 11.13
CA ARG A 147 -8.90 3.00 11.28
C ARG A 147 -9.66 2.31 12.41
N SER A 148 -9.67 0.97 12.44
CA SER A 148 -10.33 0.19 13.49
C SER A 148 -9.78 0.51 14.88
N LEU A 149 -8.46 0.58 15.03
CA LEU A 149 -7.81 0.94 16.30
C LEU A 149 -8.20 2.34 16.76
N LYS A 150 -8.16 3.34 15.85
CA LYS A 150 -8.58 4.70 16.17
C LYS A 150 -10.03 4.77 16.65
N MET A 151 -10.93 4.00 16.03
CA MET A 151 -12.33 3.92 16.46
C MET A 151 -12.47 3.23 17.82
N SER A 152 -11.71 2.15 18.05
CA SER A 152 -11.68 1.42 19.31
C SER A 152 -11.16 2.30 20.45
N ASP A 153 -10.09 3.07 20.23
CA ASP A 153 -9.55 4.00 21.24
C ASP A 153 -10.60 5.00 21.70
N HIS A 154 -11.36 5.59 20.77
CA HIS A 154 -12.46 6.48 21.10
C HIS A 154 -13.56 5.77 21.90
N ALA A 155 -13.94 4.54 21.53
CA ALA A 155 -14.94 3.75 22.24
C ALA A 155 -14.49 3.36 23.66
N LEU A 156 -13.21 2.98 23.83
CA LEU A 156 -12.61 2.63 25.12
C LEU A 156 -12.50 3.86 26.03
N VAL A 157 -12.07 5.01 25.50
CA VAL A 157 -12.03 6.25 26.29
C VAL A 157 -13.43 6.66 26.72
N TYR A 158 -14.42 6.63 25.81
CA TYR A 158 -15.79 6.99 26.11
C TYR A 158 -16.41 6.07 27.19
N SER A 159 -16.25 4.75 27.06
CA SER A 159 -16.74 3.79 28.05
C SER A 159 -16.09 3.98 29.43
N ARG A 160 -14.78 4.20 29.49
CA ARG A 160 -14.08 4.53 30.76
C ARG A 160 -14.60 5.82 31.39
N LEU A 161 -14.80 6.87 30.60
CA LEU A 161 -15.37 8.13 31.09
C LEU A 161 -16.81 7.96 31.58
N MET A 162 -17.62 7.12 30.94
CA MET A 162 -18.97 6.77 31.42
C MET A 162 -18.94 6.09 32.78
N VAL A 163 -18.04 5.12 32.98
CA VAL A 163 -17.87 4.45 34.29
C VAL A 163 -17.48 5.45 35.36
N LEU A 164 -16.51 6.33 35.10
CA LEU A 164 -16.10 7.37 36.05
C LEU A 164 -17.23 8.35 36.37
N ARG A 165 -18.01 8.77 35.37
CA ARG A 165 -19.19 9.62 35.55
C ARG A 165 -20.22 8.96 36.46
N ASN A 166 -20.52 7.69 36.24
CA ASN A 166 -21.47 6.91 37.04
C ASN A 166 -20.98 6.74 38.48
N PHE A 167 -19.68 6.44 38.66
CA PHE A 167 -19.10 6.32 39.99
C PHE A 167 -19.16 7.64 40.77
N ARG A 168 -18.84 8.78 40.14
CA ARG A 168 -19.00 10.12 40.76
C ARG A 168 -20.45 10.43 41.11
N ARG A 169 -21.42 10.00 40.28
CA ARG A 169 -22.85 10.14 40.60
C ARG A 169 -23.23 9.31 41.83
N LEU A 170 -22.77 8.06 41.91
CA LEU A 170 -23.00 7.19 43.06
C LEU A 170 -22.44 7.78 44.35
N LEU A 171 -21.21 8.32 44.33
CA LEU A 171 -20.61 8.97 45.50
C LEU A 171 -21.42 10.18 45.99
N ARG A 172 -21.94 11.00 45.07
CA ARG A 172 -22.83 12.12 45.41
C ARG A 172 -24.12 11.63 46.06
N LEU A 173 -24.78 10.63 45.48
CA LEU A 173 -26.00 10.04 46.05
C LEU A 173 -25.74 9.45 47.45
N ARG A 174 -24.62 8.73 47.64
CA ARG A 174 -24.22 8.21 48.96
C ARG A 174 -23.99 9.33 49.96
N ARG A 175 -23.39 10.46 49.55
CA ARG A 175 -23.19 11.62 50.42
C ARG A 175 -24.53 12.23 50.84
N VAL A 176 -25.44 12.48 49.90
CA VAL A 176 -26.78 13.00 50.17
C VAL A 176 -27.54 12.07 51.12
N LEU A 177 -27.51 10.76 50.87
CA LEU A 177 -28.18 9.77 51.70
C LEU A 177 -27.65 9.77 53.15
N ARG A 178 -26.33 9.91 53.34
CA ARG A 178 -25.75 10.06 54.69
C ARG A 178 -26.25 11.33 55.39
N ILE A 179 -26.29 12.46 54.70
CA ILE A 179 -26.78 13.73 55.27
C ILE A 179 -28.27 13.61 55.65
N LEU A 180 -29.11 13.03 54.78
CA LEU A 180 -30.53 12.81 55.07
C LEU A 180 -30.73 11.90 56.29
N ARG A 181 -29.91 10.84 56.44
CA ARG A 181 -29.93 10.00 57.64
C ARG A 181 -29.56 10.80 58.90
N GLN A 182 -28.53 11.64 58.83
CA GLN A 182 -28.12 12.49 59.95
C GLN A 182 -29.23 13.47 60.34
N ILE A 183 -29.87 14.14 59.38
CA ILE A 183 -31.00 15.05 59.62
C ILE A 183 -32.15 14.29 60.30
N ARG A 184 -32.47 13.08 59.82
CA ARG A 184 -33.53 12.26 60.42
C ARG A 184 -33.22 11.88 61.88
N VAL A 185 -31.97 11.51 62.18
CA VAL A 185 -31.54 11.22 63.55
C VAL A 185 -31.63 12.47 64.43
N LEU A 186 -31.20 13.62 63.92
CA LEU A 186 -31.32 14.91 64.62
C LEU A 186 -32.78 15.26 64.92
N GLN A 187 -33.69 15.09 63.95
CA GLN A 187 -35.12 15.31 64.14
C GLN A 187 -35.70 14.39 65.23
N GLN A 188 -35.32 13.11 65.25
CA GLN A 188 -35.74 12.17 66.29
C GLN A 188 -35.25 12.60 67.67
N ASN A 189 -33.99 13.06 67.78
CA ASN A 189 -33.44 13.56 69.03
C ASN A 189 -34.16 14.82 69.52
N VAL A 190 -34.49 15.75 68.63
CA VAL A 190 -35.27 16.96 68.98
C VAL A 190 -36.65 16.57 69.49
N GLN A 191 -37.36 15.68 68.78
CA GLN A 191 -38.67 15.18 69.22
C GLN A 191 -38.59 14.49 70.60
N MET A 192 -37.52 13.74 70.87
CA MET A 192 -37.30 13.11 72.17
C MET A 192 -37.04 14.14 73.28
N LEU A 193 -36.25 15.18 73.01
CA LEU A 193 -36.00 16.26 73.97
C LEU A 193 -37.27 17.05 74.27
N ASP A 194 -38.08 17.36 73.25
CA ASP A 194 -39.38 18.02 73.43
C ASP A 194 -40.33 17.16 74.29
N ALA A 195 -40.35 15.84 74.08
CA ALA A 195 -41.10 14.92 74.93
C ALA A 195 -40.60 14.91 76.39
N LEU A 196 -39.28 14.98 76.61
CA LEU A 196 -38.72 15.03 77.97
C LEU A 196 -39.00 16.37 78.66
N LEU A 197 -38.93 17.50 77.93
CA LEU A 197 -39.25 18.83 78.47
C LEU A 197 -40.74 18.95 78.81
N THR A 198 -41.64 18.41 77.98
CA THR A 198 -43.07 18.38 78.30
C THR A 198 -43.37 17.50 79.52
N VAL A 199 -42.67 16.37 79.68
CA VAL A 199 -42.78 15.52 80.88
C VAL A 199 -42.20 16.20 82.13
N SER A 200 -41.08 16.92 82.02
CA SER A 200 -40.50 17.62 83.17
C SER A 200 -41.30 18.85 83.58
N LEU A 201 -41.83 19.61 82.61
CA LEU A 201 -42.76 20.71 82.87
C LEU A 201 -44.07 20.21 83.48
N SER A 202 -44.63 19.09 83.03
CA SER A 202 -45.81 18.49 83.67
C SER A 202 -45.54 17.97 85.08
N ARG A 203 -44.32 17.51 85.38
CA ARG A 203 -43.91 17.18 86.76
C ARG A 203 -43.65 18.40 87.64
N LEU A 204 -43.12 19.50 87.09
CA LEU A 204 -42.94 20.76 87.81
C LEU A 204 -44.27 21.49 88.07
N PHE A 205 -45.24 21.29 87.19
CA PHE A 205 -46.59 21.85 87.28
C PHE A 205 -47.59 20.87 87.91
N GLN A 206 -47.11 19.90 88.69
CA GLN A 206 -47.97 19.09 89.53
C GLN A 206 -48.11 19.81 90.88
N PRO A 207 -49.30 20.38 91.20
CA PRO A 207 -49.49 21.02 92.49
C PRO A 207 -49.22 19.96 93.59
N PRO A 208 -48.54 20.32 94.70
CA PRO A 208 -48.37 19.38 95.79
C PRO A 208 -49.76 18.97 96.28
N PHE A 209 -50.03 17.66 96.27
CA PHE A 209 -51.14 17.04 96.98
C PHE A 209 -50.92 17.23 98.48
N PHE A 210 -51.16 18.44 98.97
CA PHE A 210 -51.19 18.83 100.36
C PHE A 210 -52.29 19.88 100.53
N PHE A 211 -53.54 19.49 100.31
CA PHE A 211 -54.74 20.04 100.97
C PHE A 211 -55.94 19.17 100.61
N GLN A 212 -55.94 17.90 101.05
CA GLN A 212 -57.16 17.09 101.06
C GLN A 212 -57.31 16.25 102.34
N ILE A 213 -56.70 16.69 103.45
CA ILE A 213 -56.93 16.14 104.79
C ILE A 213 -56.90 17.27 105.83
N PHE A 214 -57.98 18.05 105.89
CA PHE A 214 -58.52 18.67 107.12
C PHE A 214 -60.04 18.75 106.86
N PHE A 215 -60.78 17.74 107.32
CA PHE A 215 -61.66 17.79 108.51
C PHE A 215 -62.96 18.57 108.20
N VAL A 216 -64.06 17.90 107.85
CA VAL A 216 -65.05 17.22 108.73
C VAL A 216 -65.95 18.24 109.45
N GLU A 217 -67.26 18.06 109.21
CA GLU A 217 -68.48 18.73 109.74
C GLU A 217 -68.81 20.16 109.26
#